data_AF-A0A3C1Q1Q2-F1
#
_entry.id   AF-A0A3C1Q1Q2-F1
#
_cell.length_a   1.000
_cell.length_b   1.000
_cell.length_c   1.000
_cell.angle_alpha   90.00
_cell.angle_beta   90.00
_cell.angle_gamma   90.00
#
_symmetry.space_group_name_H-M   'P 1'
#
loop_
_entity.id
_entity.type
_entity.pdbx_description
1 polymer ?
#
loop_
_entity_poly.entity_id
_entity_poly.type
_entity_poly.pdbx_seq_one_letter_code
_entity_poly.pdbx_strand_id
1 'polypeptide(L)'
;DIDLGMTLDEQASMLKNVLGAIGLTEGFARLILICGHGSKSDNNPYESALDCGACGGNPSKPNARAFATIANRPEVRAILADSGLTIPEDTIFIAGLHNTTTDEVELYDRVDLPDSHSGDLAKLEEDLLRATIATNRERCLRLPEATTDPSDDAAVREIGRRAGDWSEVRPEWGLSGNASIVVGPRELTSHIDLEGRTFLVSHDYRKDPTEASLEGILAAPVVVGQWINCEHYFSATDPEVYGSGSKIYHNVVGRMGIMSGPQGDLRTGLARQSVMNGDQPYHEPLRALVIVDAPRDRISRILEKHINVSQLFDNEWAHLVAVDRESDEVFYKYIPKKGWESMAIGKMQSSG
;
A
#
# COMPACT_ATOMS: atom_id res chain seq x y z
N ASP A 1 -18.28 -21.06 -11.31
CA ASP A 1 -18.73 -20.82 -9.92
C ASP A 1 -17.64 -21.16 -8.93
N ILE A 2 -17.02 -20.13 -8.37
CA ILE A 2 -16.25 -20.23 -7.13
C ILE A 2 -17.29 -20.16 -6.01
N ASP A 3 -17.44 -21.22 -5.21
CA ASP A 3 -18.22 -21.15 -3.99
C ASP A 3 -17.44 -20.32 -2.97
N LEU A 4 -17.86 -19.06 -2.80
CA LEU A 4 -17.22 -18.08 -1.92
C LEU A 4 -17.72 -18.19 -0.47
N GLY A 5 -18.67 -19.10 -0.18
CA GLY A 5 -19.23 -19.26 1.17
C GLY A 5 -20.03 -18.05 1.67
N MET A 6 -20.44 -17.14 0.79
CA MET A 6 -21.22 -15.95 1.09
C MET A 6 -22.56 -15.97 0.37
N THR A 7 -23.61 -15.53 1.04
CA THR A 7 -24.91 -15.22 0.42
C THR A 7 -24.80 -14.04 -0.55
N LEU A 8 -25.79 -13.88 -1.43
CA LEU A 8 -25.83 -12.74 -2.36
C LEU A 8 -25.91 -11.39 -1.63
N ASP A 9 -26.64 -11.32 -0.52
CA ASP A 9 -26.78 -10.11 0.29
C ASP A 9 -25.46 -9.74 0.99
N GLU A 10 -24.71 -10.73 1.48
CA GLU A 10 -23.37 -10.52 2.05
C GLU A 10 -22.39 -10.03 0.98
N GLN A 11 -22.46 -10.59 -0.23
CA GLN A 11 -21.65 -10.17 -1.38
C GLN A 11 -21.95 -8.73 -1.78
N ALA A 12 -23.22 -8.36 -1.90
CA ALA A 12 -23.63 -6.99 -2.21
C ALA A 12 -23.24 -6.01 -1.10
N SER A 13 -23.41 -6.40 0.17
CA SER A 13 -23.02 -5.58 1.33
C SER A 13 -21.52 -5.33 1.38
N MET A 14 -20.70 -6.37 1.15
CA MET A 14 -19.25 -6.25 1.04
C MET A 14 -18.87 -5.27 -0.07
N LEU A 15 -19.43 -5.46 -1.27
CA LEU A 15 -19.10 -4.64 -2.43
C LEU A 15 -19.49 -3.16 -2.22
N LYS A 16 -20.68 -2.91 -1.66
CA LYS A 16 -21.14 -1.56 -1.31
C LYS A 16 -20.19 -0.88 -0.32
N ASN A 17 -19.79 -1.60 0.72
CA ASN A 17 -18.91 -1.07 1.76
C ASN A 17 -17.53 -0.73 1.19
N VAL A 18 -16.94 -1.61 0.38
CA VAL A 18 -15.61 -1.37 -0.20
C VAL A 18 -15.66 -0.24 -1.22
N LEU A 19 -16.63 -0.24 -2.15
CA LEU A 19 -16.79 0.82 -3.15
C LEU A 19 -17.05 2.18 -2.50
N GLY A 20 -17.88 2.23 -1.45
CA GLY A 20 -18.10 3.43 -0.66
C GLY A 20 -16.83 3.90 0.06
N ALA A 21 -16.08 2.98 0.67
CA ALA A 21 -14.85 3.30 1.39
C ALA A 21 -13.76 3.88 0.49
N ILE A 22 -13.63 3.38 -0.75
CA ILE A 22 -12.64 3.90 -1.72
C ILE A 22 -13.17 5.07 -2.57
N GLY A 23 -14.42 5.50 -2.36
CA GLY A 23 -15.06 6.60 -3.08
C GLY A 23 -15.44 6.29 -4.53
N LEU A 24 -15.46 5.02 -4.94
CA LEU A 24 -15.87 4.58 -6.28
C LEU A 24 -17.37 4.28 -6.29
N THR A 25 -18.18 5.32 -6.12
CA THR A 25 -19.65 5.22 -6.11
C THR A 25 -20.31 5.76 -7.38
N GLU A 26 -19.54 6.45 -8.21
CA GLU A 26 -19.95 7.08 -9.46
C GLU A 26 -18.77 7.11 -10.44
N GLY A 27 -19.02 7.47 -11.71
CA GLY A 27 -17.94 7.63 -12.70
C GLY A 27 -17.19 6.34 -13.04
N PHE A 28 -17.88 5.20 -12.97
CA PHE A 28 -17.30 3.89 -13.31
C PHE A 28 -16.71 3.88 -14.73
N ALA A 29 -15.48 3.41 -14.86
CA ALA A 29 -14.86 3.14 -16.14
C ALA A 29 -15.37 1.82 -16.74
N ARG A 30 -15.24 1.67 -18.06
CA ARG A 30 -15.62 0.42 -18.77
C ARG A 30 -14.85 -0.80 -18.28
N LEU A 31 -13.58 -0.62 -17.88
CA LEU A 31 -12.73 -1.66 -17.32
C LEU A 31 -12.13 -1.16 -16.02
N ILE A 32 -12.27 -1.94 -14.95
CA ILE A 32 -11.78 -1.59 -13.60
C ILE A 32 -10.86 -2.71 -13.11
N LEU A 33 -9.60 -2.37 -12.89
CA LEU A 33 -8.64 -3.30 -12.29
C LEU A 33 -8.77 -3.27 -10.77
N ILE A 34 -9.05 -4.44 -10.20
CA ILE A 34 -8.90 -4.70 -8.77
C ILE A 34 -7.54 -5.35 -8.58
N CYS A 35 -6.58 -4.51 -8.17
CA CYS A 35 -5.20 -4.93 -8.01
C CYS A 35 -4.96 -5.33 -6.55
N GLY A 36 -4.75 -6.62 -6.33
CA GLY A 36 -4.05 -7.08 -5.13
C GLY A 36 -2.55 -6.84 -5.29
N HIS A 37 -1.80 -6.98 -4.21
CA HIS A 37 -0.35 -7.09 -4.24
C HIS A 37 0.15 -8.33 -3.48
N GLY A 38 1.39 -8.70 -3.81
CA GLY A 38 2.21 -9.71 -3.16
C GLY A 38 3.66 -9.51 -3.59
N SER A 39 4.56 -10.35 -3.10
CA SER A 39 5.98 -10.28 -3.42
C SER A 39 6.47 -11.57 -4.04
N LYS A 40 7.70 -11.56 -4.53
CA LYS A 40 8.41 -12.77 -4.94
C LYS A 40 9.82 -12.72 -4.41
N SER A 41 10.22 -13.79 -3.73
CA SER A 41 11.60 -14.02 -3.32
C SER A 41 11.84 -15.52 -3.19
N ASP A 42 12.99 -16.00 -3.65
CA ASP A 42 13.41 -17.37 -3.41
C ASP A 42 14.25 -17.47 -2.13
N ASN A 43 14.17 -18.61 -1.44
CA ASN A 43 14.99 -18.93 -0.26
C ASN A 43 14.94 -17.88 0.86
N ASN A 44 13.77 -17.27 1.09
CA ASN A 44 13.59 -16.26 2.11
C ASN A 44 12.61 -16.71 3.19
N PRO A 45 13.09 -17.10 4.40
CA PRO A 45 12.22 -17.43 5.53
C PRO A 45 11.24 -16.32 5.95
N TYR A 46 11.45 -15.10 5.47
CA TYR A 46 10.62 -13.92 5.73
C TYR A 46 9.67 -13.57 4.58
N GLU A 47 9.47 -14.44 3.59
CA GLU A 47 8.59 -14.17 2.44
C GLU A 47 7.21 -13.60 2.86
N SER A 48 6.58 -14.18 3.89
CA SER A 48 5.29 -13.67 4.39
C SER A 48 5.34 -12.25 4.95
N ALA A 49 6.49 -11.77 5.43
CA ALA A 49 6.65 -10.37 5.86
C ALA A 49 6.75 -9.40 4.67
N LEU A 50 6.99 -9.91 3.46
CA LEU A 50 7.10 -9.13 2.22
C LEU A 50 5.80 -9.10 1.42
N ASP A 51 4.89 -10.02 1.71
CA ASP A 51 3.54 -10.02 1.19
C ASP A 51 2.65 -8.98 1.88
N CYS A 52 1.36 -9.00 1.58
CA CYS A 52 0.43 -8.02 2.10
C CYS A 52 0.23 -8.17 3.62
N GLY A 53 0.73 -7.21 4.40
CA GLY A 53 0.49 -7.13 5.84
C GLY A 53 -1.00 -7.06 6.20
N ALA A 54 -1.83 -6.37 5.40
CA ALA A 54 -3.28 -6.36 5.59
C ALA A 54 -3.96 -7.71 5.31
N CYS A 55 -3.28 -8.61 4.58
CA CYS A 55 -3.75 -9.98 4.32
C CYS A 55 -3.02 -11.01 5.21
N GLY A 56 -2.43 -10.57 6.32
CA GLY A 56 -1.73 -11.44 7.27
C GLY A 56 -0.48 -12.09 6.66
N GLY A 57 0.21 -11.39 5.76
CA GLY A 57 1.43 -11.88 5.11
C GLY A 57 1.18 -12.90 4.00
N ASN A 58 0.05 -12.78 3.29
CA ASN A 58 -0.27 -13.58 2.12
C ASN A 58 -0.44 -12.71 0.88
N PRO A 59 -0.18 -13.23 -0.34
CA PRO A 59 -0.51 -12.53 -1.56
C PRO A 59 -2.02 -12.34 -1.67
N SER A 60 -2.45 -11.13 -2.00
CA SER A 60 -3.88 -10.77 -2.03
C SER A 60 -4.61 -11.15 -3.33
N LYS A 61 -4.01 -12.05 -4.13
CA LYS A 61 -4.62 -12.59 -5.35
C LYS A 61 -6.03 -13.17 -5.13
N PRO A 62 -6.30 -14.00 -4.09
CA PRO A 62 -7.63 -14.52 -3.86
C PRO A 62 -8.65 -13.42 -3.59
N ASN A 63 -8.27 -12.36 -2.87
CA ASN A 63 -9.15 -11.23 -2.54
C ASN A 63 -9.53 -10.44 -3.80
N ALA A 64 -8.55 -10.15 -4.66
CA ALA A 64 -8.78 -9.45 -5.93
C ALA A 64 -9.72 -10.25 -6.85
N ARG A 65 -9.49 -11.55 -6.99
CA ARG A 65 -10.33 -12.44 -7.79
C ARG A 65 -11.74 -12.59 -7.23
N ALA A 66 -11.88 -12.76 -5.91
CA ALA A 66 -13.18 -12.83 -5.25
C ALA A 66 -13.98 -11.54 -5.47
N PHE A 67 -13.35 -10.37 -5.29
CA PHE A 67 -13.99 -9.08 -5.53
C PHE A 67 -14.44 -8.95 -6.98
N ALA A 68 -13.55 -9.17 -7.96
CA ALA A 68 -13.88 -9.02 -9.37
C ALA A 68 -15.01 -9.98 -9.78
N THR A 69 -14.97 -11.22 -9.28
CA THR A 69 -16.05 -12.20 -9.47
C THR A 69 -17.37 -11.66 -8.95
N ILE A 70 -17.42 -11.26 -7.66
CA ILE A 70 -18.63 -10.72 -7.02
C ILE A 70 -19.16 -9.50 -7.78
N ALA A 71 -18.27 -8.57 -8.13
CA ALA A 71 -18.61 -7.32 -8.79
C ALA A 71 -19.12 -7.48 -10.23
N ASN A 72 -18.85 -8.61 -10.88
CA ASN A 72 -19.37 -8.93 -12.21
C ASN A 72 -20.67 -9.76 -12.17
N ARG A 73 -21.13 -10.21 -11.00
CA ARG A 73 -22.36 -11.01 -10.90
C ARG A 73 -23.62 -10.16 -11.11
N PRO A 74 -24.48 -10.49 -12.08
CA PRO A 74 -25.72 -9.74 -12.32
C PRO A 74 -26.65 -9.67 -11.10
N GLU A 75 -26.75 -10.76 -10.33
CA GLU A 75 -27.63 -10.83 -9.16
C GLU A 75 -27.15 -9.91 -8.02
N VAL A 76 -25.83 -9.82 -7.83
CA VAL A 76 -25.23 -8.90 -6.85
C VAL A 76 -25.44 -7.45 -7.30
N ARG A 77 -25.26 -7.15 -8.59
CA ARG A 77 -25.49 -5.82 -9.17
C ARG A 77 -26.95 -5.38 -9.03
N ALA A 78 -27.91 -6.29 -9.16
CA ALA A 78 -29.32 -5.99 -8.95
C ALA A 78 -29.60 -5.55 -7.50
N ILE A 79 -29.07 -6.28 -6.52
CA ILE A 79 -29.20 -5.93 -5.09
C ILE A 79 -28.53 -4.57 -4.79
N LEU A 80 -27.36 -4.30 -5.39
CA LEU A 80 -26.69 -3.01 -5.24
C LEU A 80 -27.51 -1.85 -5.80
N ALA A 81 -28.13 -2.04 -6.98
CA ALA A 81 -28.97 -1.04 -7.62
C ALA A 81 -30.20 -0.70 -6.75
N ASP A 82 -30.85 -1.69 -6.15
CA ASP A 82 -31.96 -1.49 -5.20
C ASP A 82 -31.51 -0.69 -3.97
N SER A 83 -30.21 -0.75 -3.63
CA SER A 83 -29.61 -0.01 -2.53
C SER A 83 -29.05 1.37 -2.91
N GLY A 84 -29.28 1.81 -4.16
CA GLY A 84 -28.90 3.13 -4.69
C GLY A 84 -27.51 3.21 -5.33
N LEU A 85 -26.82 2.08 -5.54
CA LEU A 85 -25.51 2.03 -6.21
C LEU A 85 -25.62 1.27 -7.53
N THR A 86 -25.60 2.00 -8.65
CA THR A 86 -25.71 1.41 -9.98
C THR A 86 -24.35 1.34 -10.67
N ILE A 87 -23.90 0.13 -10.97
CA ILE A 87 -22.73 -0.13 -11.81
C ILE A 87 -23.22 -0.29 -13.26
N PRO A 88 -22.67 0.47 -14.23
CA PRO A 88 -23.05 0.34 -15.63
C PRO A 88 -22.86 -1.10 -16.18
N GLU A 89 -23.74 -1.53 -17.09
CA GLU A 89 -23.66 -2.87 -17.68
C GLU A 89 -22.35 -3.12 -18.44
N ASP A 90 -21.79 -2.07 -19.04
CA ASP A 90 -20.53 -2.12 -19.76
C ASP A 90 -19.29 -1.92 -18.87
N THR A 91 -19.46 -1.83 -17.55
CA THR A 91 -18.37 -1.85 -16.57
C THR A 91 -18.02 -3.29 -16.21
N ILE A 92 -16.79 -3.71 -16.48
CA ILE A 92 -16.25 -5.02 -16.10
C ILE A 92 -15.09 -4.85 -15.14
N PHE A 93 -15.11 -5.63 -14.05
CA PHE A 93 -14.00 -5.70 -13.10
C PHE A 93 -13.07 -6.84 -13.49
N ILE A 94 -11.76 -6.58 -13.54
CA ILE A 94 -10.72 -7.59 -13.75
C ILE A 94 -9.83 -7.64 -12.51
N ALA A 95 -9.41 -8.84 -12.12
CA ALA A 95 -8.47 -9.02 -11.03
C ALA A 95 -7.02 -8.98 -11.54
N GLY A 96 -6.12 -8.41 -10.74
CA GLY A 96 -4.70 -8.51 -10.97
C GLY A 96 -3.91 -8.61 -9.68
N LEU A 97 -2.63 -8.99 -9.79
CA LEU A 97 -1.68 -9.03 -8.70
C LEU A 97 -0.42 -8.25 -9.09
N HIS A 98 -0.16 -7.15 -8.40
CA HIS A 98 1.12 -6.44 -8.45
C HIS A 98 2.16 -7.19 -7.62
N ASN A 99 3.23 -7.62 -8.29
CA ASN A 99 4.40 -8.14 -7.63
C ASN A 99 5.31 -6.98 -7.21
N THR A 100 5.36 -6.69 -5.93
CA THR A 100 6.09 -5.54 -5.40
C THR A 100 7.60 -5.67 -5.48
N THR A 101 8.12 -6.87 -5.76
CA THR A 101 9.55 -7.08 -6.04
C THR A 101 9.90 -6.70 -7.49
N THR A 102 9.02 -7.01 -8.45
CA THR A 102 9.30 -6.84 -9.90
C THR A 102 8.55 -5.71 -10.59
N ASP A 103 7.59 -5.13 -9.88
CA ASP A 103 6.54 -4.21 -10.35
C ASP A 103 5.61 -4.72 -11.44
N GLU A 104 5.75 -5.98 -11.85
CA GLU A 104 4.86 -6.58 -12.82
C GLU A 104 3.46 -6.76 -12.23
N VAL A 105 2.44 -6.48 -13.03
CA VAL A 105 1.04 -6.73 -12.68
C VAL A 105 0.50 -7.85 -13.55
N GLU A 106 0.29 -9.02 -12.94
CA GLU A 106 -0.33 -10.17 -13.62
C GLU A 106 -1.86 -10.02 -13.59
N LEU A 107 -2.51 -10.07 -14.75
CA LEU A 107 -3.96 -10.01 -14.88
C LEU A 107 -4.56 -11.42 -14.95
N TYR A 108 -5.65 -11.65 -14.22
CA TYR A 108 -6.32 -12.95 -14.13
C TYR A 108 -7.69 -12.95 -14.81
N ASP A 109 -8.19 -14.15 -15.10
CA ASP A 109 -9.55 -14.39 -15.62
C ASP A 109 -9.85 -13.63 -16.93
N ARG A 110 -8.80 -13.39 -17.72
CA ARG A 110 -8.84 -12.65 -19.00
C ARG A 110 -9.80 -13.23 -20.02
N VAL A 111 -10.02 -14.55 -19.97
CA VAL A 111 -10.90 -15.28 -20.90
C VAL A 111 -12.38 -14.98 -20.65
N ASP A 112 -12.73 -14.44 -19.48
CA ASP A 112 -14.10 -14.09 -19.12
C ASP A 112 -14.47 -12.66 -19.56
N LEU A 113 -13.50 -11.89 -20.09
CA LEU A 113 -13.76 -10.56 -20.61
C LEU A 113 -14.52 -10.62 -21.95
N PRO A 114 -15.60 -9.82 -22.11
CA PRO A 114 -16.27 -9.69 -23.40
C PRO A 114 -15.36 -9.12 -24.49
N ASP A 115 -15.54 -9.54 -25.74
CA ASP A 115 -14.78 -9.03 -26.90
C ASP A 115 -14.85 -7.51 -27.03
N SER A 116 -15.94 -6.89 -26.56
CA SER A 116 -16.14 -5.43 -26.53
C SER A 116 -15.14 -4.66 -25.67
N HIS A 117 -14.40 -5.34 -24.79
CA HIS A 117 -13.42 -4.76 -23.87
C HIS A 117 -11.97 -5.07 -24.28
N SER A 118 -11.75 -5.76 -25.39
CA SER A 118 -10.41 -6.13 -25.88
C SER A 118 -9.48 -4.92 -26.05
N GLY A 119 -9.99 -3.79 -26.55
CA GLY A 119 -9.24 -2.55 -26.67
C GLY A 119 -8.91 -1.89 -25.31
N ASP A 120 -9.85 -1.95 -24.37
CA ASP A 120 -9.65 -1.43 -23.00
C ASP A 120 -8.58 -2.26 -22.27
N LEU A 121 -8.60 -3.59 -22.43
CA LEU A 121 -7.62 -4.51 -21.86
C LEU A 121 -6.22 -4.27 -22.45
N ALA A 122 -6.10 -4.19 -23.79
CA ALA A 122 -4.82 -3.97 -24.45
C ALA A 122 -4.15 -2.66 -23.99
N LYS A 123 -4.96 -1.59 -23.83
CA LYS A 123 -4.46 -0.32 -23.29
C LYS A 123 -4.01 -0.44 -21.84
N LEU A 124 -4.78 -1.12 -20.99
CA LEU A 124 -4.40 -1.36 -19.59
C LEU A 124 -3.07 -2.13 -19.51
N GLU A 125 -2.89 -3.19 -20.30
CA GLU A 125 -1.65 -3.96 -20.35
C GLU A 125 -0.45 -3.12 -20.78
N GLU A 126 -0.62 -2.26 -21.80
CA GLU A 126 0.42 -1.32 -22.22
C GLU A 126 0.77 -0.32 -21.11
N ASP A 127 -0.24 0.26 -20.44
CA ASP A 127 -0.05 1.21 -19.35
C ASP A 127 0.69 0.56 -18.15
N LEU A 128 0.32 -0.66 -17.77
CA LEU A 128 0.95 -1.43 -16.70
C LEU A 128 2.41 -1.79 -17.05
N LEU A 129 2.68 -2.18 -18.30
CA LEU A 129 4.05 -2.46 -18.75
C LEU A 129 4.92 -1.21 -18.70
N ARG A 130 4.41 -0.06 -19.16
CA ARG A 130 5.14 1.21 -19.09
C ARG A 130 5.43 1.61 -17.64
N ALA A 131 4.46 1.45 -16.74
CA ALA A 131 4.64 1.72 -15.32
C ALA A 131 5.70 0.80 -14.68
N THR A 132 5.67 -0.50 -15.03
CA THR A 132 6.66 -1.50 -14.57
C THR A 132 8.07 -1.09 -14.99
N ILE A 133 8.26 -0.75 -16.26
CA ILE A 133 9.58 -0.34 -16.80
C ILE A 133 10.09 0.92 -16.11
N ALA A 134 9.25 1.95 -15.99
CA ALA A 134 9.62 3.20 -15.34
C ALA A 134 10.04 2.99 -13.87
N THR A 135 9.22 2.24 -13.12
CA THR A 135 9.49 1.95 -11.70
C THR A 135 10.78 1.14 -11.53
N ASN A 136 11.02 0.15 -12.40
CA ASN A 136 12.24 -0.65 -12.37
C ASN A 136 13.48 0.20 -12.67
N ARG A 137 13.41 1.15 -13.59
CA ARG A 137 14.52 2.09 -13.85
C ARG A 137 14.82 2.94 -12.62
N GLU A 138 13.82 3.56 -12.03
CA GLU A 138 13.96 4.37 -10.81
C GLU A 138 14.51 3.55 -9.63
N ARG A 139 14.08 2.29 -9.49
CA ARG A 139 14.57 1.38 -8.46
C ARG A 139 16.04 1.00 -8.69
N CYS A 140 16.44 0.67 -9.92
CA CYS A 140 17.82 0.33 -10.23
C CYS A 140 18.80 1.43 -9.84
N LEU A 141 18.44 2.71 -9.96
CA LEU A 141 19.31 3.82 -9.57
C LEU A 141 19.61 3.86 -8.05
N ARG A 142 18.76 3.24 -7.24
CA ARG A 142 18.86 3.23 -5.76
C ARG A 142 19.43 1.93 -5.21
N LEU A 143 19.47 0.86 -6.00
CA LEU A 143 19.97 -0.43 -5.58
C LEU A 143 21.51 -0.46 -5.61
N PRO A 144 22.17 -1.00 -4.57
CA PRO A 144 23.62 -1.19 -4.60
C PRO A 144 24.00 -2.11 -5.76
N GLU A 145 25.13 -1.82 -6.38
CA GLU A 145 25.72 -2.65 -7.45
C GLU A 145 24.89 -2.70 -8.76
N ALA A 146 23.77 -1.96 -8.83
CA ALA A 146 23.02 -1.79 -10.06
C ALA A 146 23.65 -0.70 -10.94
N THR A 147 23.42 -0.81 -12.25
CA THR A 147 23.94 0.14 -13.25
C THR A 147 23.35 1.53 -13.01
N THR A 148 24.17 2.58 -13.12
CA THR A 148 23.76 3.97 -12.86
C THR A 148 22.88 4.60 -13.95
N ASP A 149 22.75 3.95 -15.11
CA ASP A 149 21.84 4.35 -16.19
C ASP A 149 21.47 3.12 -17.03
N PRO A 150 20.56 2.25 -16.53
CA PRO A 150 20.15 1.07 -17.26
C PRO A 150 19.18 1.44 -18.39
N SER A 151 19.33 0.79 -19.54
CA SER A 151 18.24 0.75 -20.52
C SER A 151 17.00 0.08 -19.92
N ASP A 152 15.83 0.34 -20.48
CA ASP A 152 14.55 -0.26 -20.06
C ASP A 152 14.66 -1.78 -19.86
N ASP A 153 15.17 -2.50 -20.87
CA ASP A 153 15.35 -3.95 -20.78
C ASP A 153 16.39 -4.36 -19.73
N ALA A 154 17.44 -3.56 -19.53
CA ALA A 154 18.45 -3.87 -18.53
C ALA A 154 17.89 -3.71 -17.11
N ALA A 155 17.06 -2.70 -16.88
CA ALA A 155 16.40 -2.47 -15.60
C ALA A 155 15.44 -3.62 -15.28
N VAL A 156 14.54 -3.98 -16.21
CA VAL A 156 13.60 -5.10 -16.02
C VAL A 156 14.34 -6.42 -15.78
N ARG A 157 15.40 -6.70 -16.55
CA ARG A 157 16.22 -7.90 -16.34
C ARG A 157 16.93 -7.92 -14.99
N GLU A 158 17.47 -6.80 -14.53
CA GLU A 158 18.19 -6.73 -13.26
C GLU A 158 17.24 -6.93 -12.08
N ILE A 159 16.09 -6.26 -12.08
CA ILE A 159 15.07 -6.46 -11.04
C ILE A 159 14.55 -7.90 -11.07
N GLY A 160 14.23 -8.43 -12.25
CA GLY A 160 13.79 -9.82 -12.41
C GLY A 160 14.85 -10.84 -11.95
N ARG A 161 16.13 -10.58 -12.23
CA ARG A 161 17.26 -11.40 -11.74
C ARG A 161 17.28 -11.42 -10.23
N ARG A 162 17.24 -10.26 -9.57
CA ARG A 162 17.26 -10.16 -8.09
C ARG A 162 16.07 -10.86 -7.45
N ALA A 163 14.88 -10.75 -8.04
CA ALA A 163 13.67 -11.39 -7.53
C ALA A 163 13.73 -12.94 -7.56
N GLY A 164 14.44 -13.50 -8.54
CA GLY A 164 14.56 -14.96 -8.75
C GLY A 164 15.95 -15.54 -8.43
N ASP A 165 16.86 -14.74 -7.86
CA ASP A 165 18.20 -15.18 -7.47
C ASP A 165 18.17 -15.61 -6.00
N TRP A 166 18.27 -16.93 -5.77
CA TRP A 166 18.28 -17.51 -4.42
C TRP A 166 19.42 -17.00 -3.52
N SER A 167 20.45 -16.39 -4.11
CA SER A 167 21.58 -15.79 -3.40
C SER A 167 21.43 -14.29 -3.15
N GLU A 168 20.41 -13.65 -3.73
CA GLU A 168 20.09 -12.25 -3.44
C GLU A 168 19.61 -12.12 -1.99
N VAL A 169 20.33 -11.30 -1.23
CA VAL A 169 20.07 -11.09 0.20
C VAL A 169 19.03 -10.01 0.46
N ARG A 170 18.70 -9.21 -0.57
CA ARG A 170 17.85 -8.02 -0.50
C ARG A 170 16.76 -7.98 -1.59
N PRO A 171 16.04 -9.07 -1.89
CA PRO A 171 14.93 -9.00 -2.85
C PRO A 171 13.86 -7.97 -2.45
N GLU A 172 13.72 -7.68 -1.15
CA GLU A 172 12.68 -6.81 -0.59
C GLU A 172 12.90 -5.30 -0.70
N TRP A 173 14.03 -4.81 -1.22
CA TRP A 173 14.35 -3.38 -1.17
C TRP A 173 13.43 -2.48 -1.99
N GLY A 174 12.57 -3.06 -2.85
CA GLY A 174 11.47 -2.33 -3.49
C GLY A 174 10.35 -1.88 -2.54
N LEU A 175 10.26 -2.47 -1.34
CA LEU A 175 9.21 -2.26 -0.34
C LEU A 175 9.64 -1.42 0.87
N SER A 176 10.92 -1.04 0.93
CA SER A 176 11.52 -0.33 2.06
C SER A 176 11.56 1.19 1.83
N GLY A 177 11.85 1.93 2.91
CA GLY A 177 11.99 3.39 2.87
C GLY A 177 10.70 4.20 3.03
N ASN A 178 9.59 3.58 3.45
CA ASN A 178 8.35 4.32 3.71
C ASN A 178 8.58 5.46 4.73
N ALA A 179 8.21 6.68 4.31
CA ALA A 179 8.36 7.90 5.07
C ALA A 179 7.02 8.56 5.42
N SER A 180 6.02 8.40 4.56
CA SER A 180 4.76 9.11 4.72
C SER A 180 3.55 8.36 4.17
N ILE A 181 2.37 8.83 4.57
CA ILE A 181 1.06 8.38 4.11
C ILE A 181 0.27 9.65 3.78
N VAL A 182 -0.26 9.74 2.56
CA VAL A 182 -1.10 10.86 2.13
C VAL A 182 -2.50 10.35 1.85
N VAL A 183 -3.46 10.87 2.60
CA VAL A 183 -4.90 10.67 2.41
C VAL A 183 -5.45 11.92 1.74
N GLY A 184 -5.79 11.82 0.47
CA GLY A 184 -6.26 12.98 -0.28
C GLY A 184 -6.36 12.73 -1.78
N PRO A 185 -6.80 13.74 -2.55
CA PRO A 185 -6.97 13.63 -4.00
C PRO A 185 -5.59 13.50 -4.67
N ARG A 186 -5.51 12.74 -5.78
CA ARG A 186 -4.24 12.48 -6.50
C ARG A 186 -3.55 13.77 -6.93
N GLU A 187 -4.32 14.81 -7.22
CA GLU A 187 -3.89 16.15 -7.62
C GLU A 187 -3.00 16.83 -6.56
N LEU A 188 -3.12 16.46 -5.29
CA LEU A 188 -2.28 17.00 -4.20
C LEU A 188 -0.80 16.69 -4.43
N THR A 189 -0.49 15.53 -5.02
CA THR A 189 0.88 15.01 -5.16
C THR A 189 1.26 14.65 -6.59
N SER A 190 0.44 14.98 -7.59
CA SER A 190 0.64 14.56 -9.00
C SER A 190 1.86 15.16 -9.67
N HIS A 191 2.34 16.27 -9.14
CA HIS A 191 3.44 17.07 -9.68
C HIS A 191 4.70 16.97 -8.79
N ILE A 192 4.71 16.05 -7.84
CA ILE A 192 5.79 15.89 -6.85
C ILE A 192 6.38 14.49 -7.00
N ASP A 193 7.71 14.42 -7.09
CA ASP A 193 8.42 13.15 -6.93
C ASP A 193 8.40 12.78 -5.44
N LEU A 194 7.74 11.66 -5.13
CA LEU A 194 7.61 11.12 -3.77
C LEU A 194 8.70 10.09 -3.44
N GLU A 195 9.67 9.90 -4.35
CA GLU A 195 10.84 9.04 -4.24
C GLU A 195 10.50 7.56 -3.96
N GLY A 196 9.25 7.15 -4.23
CA GLY A 196 8.71 5.83 -3.86
C GLY A 196 8.58 5.62 -2.34
N ARG A 197 8.54 6.68 -1.53
CA ARG A 197 8.53 6.61 -0.05
C ARG A 197 7.17 6.88 0.58
N THR A 198 6.10 6.96 -0.21
CA THR A 198 4.80 7.46 0.26
C THR A 198 3.66 6.50 -0.09
N PHE A 199 2.85 6.11 0.90
CA PHE A 199 1.57 5.46 0.65
C PHE A 199 0.54 6.52 0.24
N LEU A 200 -0.16 6.27 -0.87
CA LEU A 200 -1.19 7.16 -1.38
C LEU A 200 -2.57 6.50 -1.19
N VAL A 201 -3.46 7.21 -0.52
CA VAL A 201 -4.87 6.81 -0.34
C VAL A 201 -5.74 7.90 -0.93
N SER A 202 -6.33 7.63 -2.09
CA SER A 202 -7.22 8.55 -2.77
C SER A 202 -8.47 8.79 -1.91
N HIS A 203 -8.73 10.06 -1.58
CA HIS A 203 -9.89 10.46 -0.81
C HIS A 203 -10.28 11.91 -1.14
N ASP A 204 -11.59 12.18 -1.23
CA ASP A 204 -12.12 13.54 -1.33
C ASP A 204 -13.18 13.74 -0.25
N TYR A 205 -12.82 14.46 0.81
CA TYR A 205 -13.70 14.68 1.97
C TYR A 205 -15.01 15.41 1.60
N ARG A 206 -15.05 16.08 0.44
CA ARG A 206 -16.25 16.78 -0.07
C ARG A 206 -17.29 15.79 -0.59
N LYS A 207 -16.85 14.62 -1.03
CA LYS A 207 -17.70 13.50 -1.45
C LYS A 207 -18.06 12.56 -0.29
N ASP A 208 -17.50 12.79 0.89
CA ASP A 208 -17.77 12.02 2.12
C ASP A 208 -18.40 12.91 3.21
N PRO A 209 -19.68 13.31 3.07
CA PRO A 209 -20.35 14.18 4.04
C PRO A 209 -20.61 13.48 5.39
N THR A 210 -20.64 12.14 5.41
CA THR A 210 -20.82 11.35 6.64
C THR A 210 -19.52 11.00 7.34
N GLU A 211 -18.37 11.33 6.73
CA GLU A 211 -17.03 11.02 7.25
C GLU A 211 -16.75 9.51 7.35
N ALA A 212 -17.54 8.68 6.68
CA ALA A 212 -17.49 7.23 6.82
C ALA A 212 -16.28 6.63 6.10
N SER A 213 -15.94 7.17 4.92
CA SER A 213 -14.73 6.78 4.19
C SER A 213 -13.49 7.28 4.91
N LEU A 214 -13.48 8.55 5.33
CA LEU A 214 -12.35 9.11 6.09
C LEU A 214 -12.12 8.36 7.41
N GLU A 215 -13.17 8.04 8.14
CA GLU A 215 -13.11 7.23 9.37
C GLU A 215 -12.52 5.84 9.08
N GLY A 216 -13.01 5.16 8.05
CA GLY A 216 -12.48 3.86 7.63
C GLY A 216 -11.00 3.91 7.23
N ILE A 217 -10.60 4.96 6.50
CA ILE A 217 -9.21 5.17 6.06
C ILE A 217 -8.28 5.39 7.26
N LEU A 218 -8.67 6.28 8.19
CA LEU A 218 -7.88 6.58 9.39
C LEU A 218 -7.79 5.38 10.35
N ALA A 219 -8.84 4.55 10.43
CA ALA A 219 -8.89 3.39 11.32
C ALA A 219 -8.23 2.13 10.75
N ALA A 220 -8.04 2.02 9.43
CA ALA A 220 -7.47 0.82 8.80
C ALA A 220 -6.25 1.13 7.91
N PRO A 221 -6.36 1.64 6.65
CA PRO A 221 -5.20 1.94 5.81
C PRO A 221 -4.08 2.74 6.47
N VAL A 222 -4.40 3.81 7.22
CA VAL A 222 -3.38 4.61 7.91
C VAL A 222 -2.70 3.81 9.02
N VAL A 223 -3.46 3.03 9.79
CA VAL A 223 -2.93 2.16 10.85
C VAL A 223 -2.01 1.09 10.26
N VAL A 224 -2.43 0.44 9.17
CA VAL A 224 -1.61 -0.58 8.48
C VAL A 224 -0.32 0.02 7.94
N GLY A 225 -0.39 1.16 7.24
CA GLY A 225 0.81 1.84 6.73
C GLY A 225 1.76 2.24 7.87
N GLN A 226 1.21 2.70 9.00
CA GLN A 226 1.97 3.04 10.19
C GLN A 226 2.61 1.81 10.85
N TRP A 227 1.92 0.67 10.90
CA TRP A 227 2.49 -0.59 11.42
C TRP A 227 3.66 -1.08 10.57
N ILE A 228 3.53 -1.03 9.25
CA ILE A 228 4.62 -1.38 8.32
C ILE A 228 5.82 -0.45 8.52
N ASN A 229 5.59 0.87 8.65
CA ASN A 229 6.64 1.84 8.98
C ASN A 229 7.31 1.50 10.33
N CYS A 230 6.54 1.19 11.37
CA CYS A 230 7.08 0.84 12.68
C CYS A 230 7.88 -0.47 12.68
N GLU A 231 7.42 -1.49 11.95
CA GLU A 231 8.15 -2.75 11.80
C GLU A 231 9.57 -2.49 11.27
N HIS A 232 9.70 -1.64 10.24
CA HIS A 232 10.99 -1.24 9.71
C HIS A 232 11.76 -0.32 10.66
N TYR A 233 11.10 0.66 11.28
CA TYR A 233 11.70 1.57 12.25
C TYR A 233 12.41 0.83 13.37
N PHE A 234 11.72 -0.11 14.02
CA PHE A 234 12.26 -0.84 15.16
C PHE A 234 13.37 -1.80 14.71
N SER A 235 13.15 -2.52 13.60
CA SER A 235 14.16 -3.41 13.02
C SER A 235 15.43 -2.68 12.59
N ALA A 236 15.32 -1.43 12.12
CA ALA A 236 16.47 -0.59 11.75
C ALA A 236 17.17 0.03 12.97
N THR A 237 16.42 0.35 14.04
CA THR A 237 16.96 0.97 15.26
C THR A 237 17.85 0.00 16.04
N ASP A 238 17.40 -1.24 16.24
CA ASP A 238 18.19 -2.31 16.84
C ASP A 238 17.89 -3.63 16.13
N PRO A 239 18.68 -3.98 15.09
CA PRO A 239 18.47 -5.20 14.32
C PRO A 239 18.57 -6.49 15.14
N GLU A 240 19.20 -6.48 16.32
CA GLU A 240 19.37 -7.68 17.14
C GLU A 240 18.25 -7.85 18.18
N VAL A 241 17.75 -6.75 18.75
CA VAL A 241 16.70 -6.77 19.78
C VAL A 241 15.30 -6.69 19.20
N TYR A 242 15.09 -5.79 18.24
CA TYR A 242 13.78 -5.53 17.64
C TYR A 242 13.64 -6.01 16.20
N GLY A 243 14.78 -6.29 15.55
CA GLY A 243 14.83 -7.06 14.31
C GLY A 243 15.15 -8.53 14.58
N SER A 244 15.49 -9.23 13.50
CA SER A 244 15.78 -10.66 13.55
C SER A 244 17.25 -11.03 13.40
N GLY A 245 18.14 -10.06 13.52
CA GLY A 245 19.57 -10.21 13.31
C GLY A 245 19.89 -10.49 11.83
N SER A 246 21.01 -11.15 11.59
CA SER A 246 21.50 -11.43 10.24
C SER A 246 20.89 -12.69 9.62
N LYS A 247 20.44 -12.59 8.36
CA LYS A 247 19.99 -13.73 7.54
C LYS A 247 20.98 -14.91 7.50
N ILE A 248 22.29 -14.64 7.68
CA ILE A 248 23.38 -15.64 7.59
C ILE A 248 23.19 -16.83 8.54
N TYR A 249 22.66 -16.58 9.74
CA TYR A 249 22.53 -17.59 10.79
C TYR A 249 21.07 -17.85 11.16
N HIS A 250 20.13 -17.52 10.26
CA HIS A 250 18.72 -17.85 10.43
C HIS A 250 18.48 -19.35 10.25
N ASN A 251 17.81 -19.96 11.22
CA ASN A 251 17.33 -21.33 11.14
C ASN A 251 15.81 -21.33 11.22
N VAL A 252 15.14 -21.92 10.22
CA VAL A 252 13.69 -22.09 10.22
C VAL A 252 13.30 -23.16 11.23
N VAL A 253 12.41 -22.81 12.17
CA VAL A 253 11.96 -23.72 13.23
C VAL A 253 10.47 -23.94 13.14
N GLY A 254 10.05 -25.21 13.10
CA GLY A 254 8.65 -25.61 13.16
C GLY A 254 7.76 -25.10 12.02
N ARG A 255 8.35 -24.51 10.96
CA ARG A 255 7.62 -23.77 9.91
C ARG A 255 6.74 -22.64 10.44
N MET A 256 7.06 -22.12 11.62
CA MET A 256 6.31 -21.05 12.29
C MET A 256 7.12 -19.77 12.44
N GLY A 257 8.45 -19.85 12.32
CA GLY A 257 9.33 -18.70 12.45
C GLY A 257 10.79 -19.11 12.35
N ILE A 258 11.67 -18.20 12.79
CA ILE A 258 13.11 -18.40 12.71
C ILE A 258 13.80 -18.15 14.05
N MET A 259 14.98 -18.76 14.23
CA MET A 259 15.90 -18.50 15.34
C MET A 259 17.26 -18.06 14.79
N SER A 260 18.04 -17.35 15.60
CA SER A 260 19.45 -17.07 15.28
C SER A 260 20.36 -18.15 15.87
N GLY A 261 21.07 -18.86 15.01
CA GLY A 261 21.97 -19.94 15.44
C GLY A 261 21.23 -21.20 15.91
N PRO A 262 21.93 -22.15 16.55
CA PRO A 262 21.37 -23.46 16.88
C PRO A 262 20.44 -23.47 18.10
N GLN A 263 20.50 -22.44 18.94
CA GLN A 263 19.71 -22.28 20.16
C GLN A 263 19.38 -20.80 20.33
N GLY A 264 18.11 -20.48 20.61
CA GLY A 264 17.67 -19.12 20.85
C GLY A 264 16.14 -19.02 20.88
N ASP A 265 15.64 -17.84 21.20
CA ASP A 265 14.22 -17.54 21.07
C ASP A 265 13.84 -17.35 19.59
N LEU A 266 12.54 -17.46 19.30
CA LEU A 266 12.03 -17.05 18.00
C LEU A 266 12.30 -15.56 17.80
N ARG A 267 12.84 -15.21 16.63
CA ARG A 267 13.10 -13.83 16.27
C ARG A 267 11.85 -13.17 15.69
N THR A 268 11.66 -11.91 16.04
CA THR A 268 10.59 -11.03 15.52
C THR A 268 11.20 -9.94 14.65
N GLY A 269 10.37 -9.21 13.91
CA GLY A 269 10.82 -8.10 13.06
C GLY A 269 11.63 -8.56 11.83
N LEU A 270 12.18 -7.58 11.13
CA LEU A 270 12.87 -7.78 9.86
C LEU A 270 14.35 -8.07 10.07
N ALA A 271 14.93 -8.75 9.08
CA ALA A 271 16.35 -9.05 9.10
C ALA A 271 17.19 -7.80 8.87
N ARG A 272 18.42 -7.80 9.39
CA ARG A 272 19.38 -6.69 9.19
C ARG A 272 19.55 -6.35 7.71
N GLN A 273 19.58 -7.34 6.83
CA GLN A 273 19.72 -7.15 5.37
C GLN A 273 18.53 -6.43 4.74
N SER A 274 17.33 -6.57 5.31
CA SER A 274 16.11 -5.92 4.82
C SER A 274 16.15 -4.41 5.08
N VAL A 275 16.75 -3.99 6.21
CA VAL A 275 16.66 -2.61 6.70
C VAL A 275 17.98 -1.83 6.67
N MET A 276 19.13 -2.51 6.49
CA MET A 276 20.47 -1.90 6.51
C MET A 276 21.25 -2.11 5.20
N ASN A 277 21.87 -1.04 4.71
CA ASN A 277 22.92 -1.07 3.69
C ASN A 277 24.30 -0.91 4.34
N GLY A 278 24.96 -2.05 4.63
CA GLY A 278 26.20 -2.01 5.41
C GLY A 278 25.91 -1.48 6.80
N ASP A 279 26.56 -0.39 7.20
CA ASP A 279 26.35 0.27 8.50
C ASP A 279 25.31 1.40 8.45
N GLN A 280 24.81 1.75 7.26
CA GLN A 280 23.81 2.78 7.08
C GLN A 280 22.42 2.16 7.00
N PRO A 281 21.38 2.76 7.63
CA PRO A 281 20.01 2.34 7.39
C PRO A 281 19.64 2.53 5.92
N TYR A 282 19.09 1.49 5.30
CA TYR A 282 18.39 1.62 4.01
C TYR A 282 16.98 2.14 4.24
N HIS A 283 16.31 1.60 5.27
CA HIS A 283 15.13 2.23 5.85
C HIS A 283 15.58 3.13 6.99
N GLU A 284 15.52 4.44 6.79
CA GLU A 284 15.76 5.42 7.87
C GLU A 284 14.76 5.20 9.00
N PRO A 285 15.19 5.04 10.27
CA PRO A 285 14.28 4.87 11.40
C PRO A 285 13.57 6.19 11.72
N LEU A 286 12.58 6.50 10.90
CA LEU A 286 11.68 7.65 11.03
C LEU A 286 10.27 7.17 11.34
N ARG A 287 9.51 8.01 12.05
CA ARG A 287 8.09 7.81 12.29
C ARG A 287 7.28 8.44 11.17
N ALA A 288 6.35 7.69 10.59
CA ALA A 288 5.61 8.13 9.41
C ALA A 288 4.94 9.50 9.59
N LEU A 289 5.02 10.33 8.55
CA LEU A 289 4.21 11.54 8.42
C LEU A 289 2.88 11.21 7.73
N VAL A 290 1.77 11.39 8.43
CA VAL A 290 0.42 11.25 7.89
C VAL A 290 -0.11 12.62 7.49
N ILE A 291 -0.43 12.79 6.22
CA ILE A 291 -1.02 14.02 5.67
C ILE A 291 -2.45 13.71 5.25
N VAL A 292 -3.42 14.49 5.74
CA VAL A 292 -4.84 14.27 5.47
C VAL A 292 -5.47 15.53 4.88
N ASP A 293 -5.95 15.44 3.64
CA ASP A 293 -6.76 16.48 2.97
C ASP A 293 -8.20 16.40 3.49
N ALA A 294 -8.41 16.98 4.67
CA ALA A 294 -9.72 17.17 5.30
C ALA A 294 -9.66 18.31 6.35
N PRO A 295 -10.80 18.98 6.63
CA PRO A 295 -10.89 19.94 7.72
C PRO A 295 -10.53 19.31 9.08
N ARG A 296 -9.84 20.07 9.92
CA ARG A 296 -9.30 19.58 11.20
C ARG A 296 -10.38 19.08 12.16
N ASP A 297 -11.54 19.71 12.15
CA ASP A 297 -12.66 19.34 13.01
C ASP A 297 -13.17 17.93 12.67
N ARG A 298 -13.21 17.56 11.38
CA ARG A 298 -13.55 16.20 10.92
C ARG A 298 -12.53 15.18 11.43
N ILE A 299 -11.25 15.48 11.23
CA ILE A 299 -10.16 14.61 11.68
C ILE A 299 -10.21 14.44 13.20
N SER A 300 -10.36 15.54 13.96
CA SER A 300 -10.46 15.51 15.42
C SER A 300 -11.64 14.67 15.92
N ARG A 301 -12.83 14.79 15.32
CA ARG A 301 -14.00 13.95 15.68
C ARG A 301 -13.71 12.47 15.52
N ILE A 302 -13.02 12.09 14.44
CA ILE A 302 -12.65 10.69 14.20
C ILE A 302 -11.63 10.21 15.24
N LEU A 303 -10.61 11.02 15.57
CA LEU A 303 -9.63 10.67 16.61
C LEU A 303 -10.29 10.50 17.98
N GLU A 304 -11.24 11.37 18.34
CA GLU A 304 -12.01 11.26 19.60
C GLU A 304 -12.82 9.95 19.68
N LYS A 305 -13.34 9.47 18.54
CA LYS A 305 -14.09 8.21 18.44
C LYS A 305 -13.19 6.98 18.50
N HIS A 306 -11.96 7.08 18.00
CA HIS A 306 -11.01 5.97 17.84
C HIS A 306 -9.78 6.13 18.71
N ILE A 307 -9.89 5.75 19.98
CA ILE A 307 -8.80 5.88 20.97
C ILE A 307 -7.48 5.26 20.51
N ASN A 308 -7.52 4.11 19.85
CA ASN A 308 -6.31 3.42 19.37
C ASN A 308 -5.61 4.23 18.27
N VAL A 309 -6.38 4.91 17.41
CA VAL A 309 -5.84 5.78 16.34
C VAL A 309 -5.31 7.07 16.94
N SER A 310 -6.05 7.70 17.87
CA SER A 310 -5.58 8.90 18.59
C SER A 310 -4.25 8.64 19.29
N GLN A 311 -4.09 7.48 19.93
CA GLN A 311 -2.85 7.10 20.63
C GLN A 311 -1.63 7.00 19.71
N LEU A 312 -1.80 6.72 18.41
CA LEU A 312 -0.68 6.75 17.46
C LEU A 312 -0.10 8.16 17.36
N PHE A 313 -0.97 9.18 17.33
CA PHE A 313 -0.55 10.58 17.20
C PHE A 313 -0.22 11.21 18.55
N ASP A 314 -0.97 10.91 19.61
CA ASP A 314 -0.75 11.43 20.97
C ASP A 314 0.54 10.93 21.62
N ASN A 315 0.99 9.73 21.26
CA ASN A 315 2.30 9.19 21.67
C ASN A 315 3.37 9.41 20.61
N GLU A 316 3.06 10.16 19.56
CA GLU A 316 3.96 10.51 18.47
C GLU A 316 4.54 9.30 17.73
N TRP A 317 3.86 8.15 17.72
CA TRP A 317 4.22 6.98 16.89
C TRP A 317 3.99 7.22 15.40
N ALA A 318 3.22 8.26 15.06
CA ALA A 318 3.18 8.90 13.76
C ALA A 318 2.98 10.41 13.96
N HIS A 319 3.34 11.20 12.95
CA HIS A 319 3.03 12.63 12.90
C HIS A 319 1.80 12.86 12.05
N LEU A 320 0.98 13.86 12.37
CA LEU A 320 -0.25 14.16 11.64
C LEU A 320 -0.27 15.63 11.19
N VAL A 321 -0.56 15.83 9.91
CA VAL A 321 -0.77 17.13 9.29
C VAL A 321 -2.12 17.13 8.57
N ALA A 322 -2.93 18.14 8.85
CA ALA A 322 -4.16 18.40 8.12
C ALA A 322 -3.88 19.43 7.01
N VAL A 323 -4.43 19.18 5.82
CA VAL A 323 -4.57 20.15 4.74
C VAL A 323 -6.00 20.69 4.82
N ASP A 324 -6.19 21.75 5.60
CA ASP A 324 -7.49 22.34 5.92
C ASP A 324 -7.76 23.55 5.02
N ARG A 325 -8.37 23.28 3.86
CA ARG A 325 -8.66 24.28 2.83
C ARG A 325 -9.85 25.20 3.15
N GLU A 326 -10.52 24.95 4.27
CA GLU A 326 -11.69 25.72 4.72
C GLU A 326 -11.31 26.79 5.75
N SER A 327 -10.03 26.86 6.13
CA SER A 327 -9.51 27.83 7.08
C SER A 327 -8.50 28.79 6.44
N ASP A 328 -8.13 29.85 7.16
CA ASP A 328 -7.24 30.91 6.65
C ASP A 328 -5.83 30.39 6.32
N GLU A 329 -5.28 29.53 7.18
CA GLU A 329 -4.03 28.79 6.92
C GLU A 329 -4.35 27.44 6.29
N VAL A 330 -3.50 26.93 5.41
CA VAL A 330 -3.78 25.65 4.72
C VAL A 330 -3.27 24.44 5.50
N PHE A 331 -2.15 24.57 6.21
CA PHE A 331 -1.49 23.44 6.84
C PHE A 331 -1.50 23.57 8.36
N TYR A 332 -1.85 22.49 9.04
CA TYR A 332 -1.81 22.42 10.49
C TYR A 332 -1.18 21.13 10.96
N LYS A 333 -0.28 21.24 11.93
CA LYS A 333 0.31 20.10 12.62
C LYS A 333 -0.55 19.74 13.82
N TYR A 334 -0.81 18.46 13.99
CA TYR A 334 -1.34 17.95 15.26
C TYR A 334 -0.23 17.94 16.31
N ILE A 335 -0.47 18.62 17.42
CA ILE A 335 0.39 18.66 18.60
C ILE A 335 -0.25 17.77 19.67
N PRO A 336 0.44 16.70 20.11
CA PRO A 336 -0.08 15.75 21.09
C PRO A 336 -0.70 16.43 22.30
N LYS A 337 -1.94 16.07 22.62
CA LYS A 337 -2.71 16.60 23.77
C LYS A 337 -2.93 18.13 23.77
N LYS A 338 -2.54 18.85 22.70
CA LYS A 338 -2.71 20.31 22.55
C LYS A 338 -3.59 20.69 21.36
N GLY A 339 -3.91 19.75 20.47
CA GLY A 339 -4.75 19.98 19.30
C GLY A 339 -3.93 20.44 18.09
N TRP A 340 -4.44 21.39 17.32
CA TRP A 340 -3.84 21.79 16.05
C TRP A 340 -3.10 23.12 16.13
N GLU A 341 -1.91 23.18 15.52
CA GLU A 341 -1.10 24.40 15.38
C GLU A 341 -0.87 24.70 13.90
N SER A 342 -1.07 25.96 13.50
CA SER A 342 -0.84 26.39 12.11
C SER A 342 0.63 26.24 11.73
N MET A 343 0.89 25.69 10.56
CA MET A 343 2.23 25.56 10.00
C MET A 343 2.45 26.62 8.93
N ALA A 344 3.36 27.56 9.21
CA ALA A 344 3.90 28.41 8.15
C ALA A 344 4.82 27.56 7.28
N ILE A 345 4.39 27.20 6.07
CA ILE A 345 5.29 26.63 5.08
C ILE A 345 6.14 27.77 4.54
N GLY A 346 7.40 27.86 4.99
CA GLY A 346 8.37 28.76 4.39
C GLY A 346 8.48 28.45 2.89
N LYS A 347 8.54 29.48 2.04
CA LYS A 347 8.84 29.29 0.61
C LYS A 347 10.14 28.48 0.51
N MET A 348 10.06 27.24 0.01
CA MET A 348 11.26 26.51 -0.39
C MET A 348 12.03 27.40 -1.36
N GLN A 349 13.25 27.80 -0.97
CA GLN A 349 14.19 28.34 -1.94
C GLN A 349 14.50 27.18 -2.88
N SER A 350 14.08 27.30 -4.14
CA SER A 350 14.54 26.42 -5.21
C SER A 350 16.07 26.51 -5.25
N SER A 351 16.76 25.52 -4.69
CA SER A 351 18.17 25.31 -4.99
C SER A 351 18.25 24.90 -6.45
N GLY A 352 18.76 25.80 -7.29
CA GLY A 352 18.92 25.60 -8.73
C GLY A 352 20.11 24.73 -9.10
#